data_AF-A0A349M585-F1
#
_entry.id   AF-A0A349M585-F1
#
_cell.length_a   1.000
_cell.length_b   1.000
_cell.length_c   1.000
_cell.angle_alpha   90.00
_cell.angle_beta   90.00
_cell.angle_gamma   90.00
#
_symmetry.space_group_name_H-M   'P 1'
#
loop_
_entity.id
_entity.type
_entity.pdbx_description
1 polymer ?
#
loop_
_entity_poly.entity_id
_entity_poly.type
_entity_poly.pdbx_seq_one_letter_code
_entity_poly.pdbx_strand_id
1 'polypeptide(L)'
;MAKAKPIRGLDSQASTGENARIIARTRLEELYSWSKYVDSPYHIRELHDLRIAAKRLRYTLEVFEEELPAASKGVVKELSRLQDELGELHDSDVMIALLRLCLGGQDSGRIYEEALVGTKKYQRKKGFTLPAELVADLLEPEVAPSAEERFGLERMLLRQQQCREEQYSTFRHHWYQLQARDFRREILDILDT
;
A
#
# COMPACT_ATOMS: atom_id res chain seq x y z
N MET A 1 4.36 -4.38 8.94
CA MET A 1 2.89 -4.13 8.88
C MET A 1 2.40 -3.31 10.07
N ALA A 2 1.81 -2.16 9.79
CA ALA A 2 1.18 -1.26 10.77
C ALA A 2 0.10 -1.97 11.59
N LYS A 3 0.22 -1.92 12.90
CA LYS A 3 -0.84 -2.38 13.81
C LYS A 3 -2.03 -1.43 13.74
N ALA A 4 -3.23 -1.98 13.71
CA ALA A 4 -4.44 -1.19 13.87
C ALA A 4 -4.43 -0.58 15.28
N LYS A 5 -4.65 0.74 15.39
CA LYS A 5 -5.02 1.41 16.62
C LYS A 5 -6.30 0.74 17.17
N PRO A 6 -6.42 0.62 18.50
CA PRO A 6 -7.65 0.12 19.10
C PRO A 6 -8.81 1.08 18.82
N ILE A 7 -9.98 0.53 18.52
CA ILE A 7 -11.22 1.33 18.51
C ILE A 7 -11.66 1.52 19.97
N ARG A 8 -12.00 2.76 20.33
CA ARG A 8 -12.50 3.12 21.67
C ARG A 8 -13.81 3.88 21.53
N GLY A 9 -14.64 3.84 22.57
CA GLY A 9 -15.91 4.59 22.61
C GLY A 9 -17.06 3.93 21.85
N LEU A 10 -16.95 2.64 21.50
CA LEU A 10 -18.09 1.90 20.95
C LEU A 10 -19.15 1.68 22.05
N ASP A 11 -20.41 1.82 21.67
CA ASP A 11 -21.55 1.57 22.54
C ASP A 11 -22.46 0.50 21.90
N SER A 12 -22.68 -0.59 22.62
CA SER A 12 -23.57 -1.69 22.19
C SER A 12 -25.04 -1.28 22.04
N GLN A 13 -25.44 -0.17 22.68
CA GLN A 13 -26.81 0.35 22.64
C GLN A 13 -26.99 1.45 21.58
N ALA A 14 -25.90 1.98 21.03
CA ALA A 14 -25.94 2.98 19.96
C ALA A 14 -26.27 2.34 18.61
N SER A 15 -26.73 3.17 17.66
CA SER A 15 -27.00 2.72 16.29
C SER A 15 -25.72 2.23 15.59
N THR A 16 -25.87 1.37 14.59
CA THR A 16 -24.75 0.89 13.76
C THR A 16 -24.02 2.07 13.12
N GLY A 17 -24.75 3.05 12.57
CA GLY A 17 -24.17 4.26 11.98
C GLY A 17 -23.37 5.13 12.96
N GLU A 18 -23.76 5.24 14.23
CA GLU A 18 -22.96 5.96 15.24
C GLU A 18 -21.62 5.26 15.50
N ASN A 19 -21.65 3.95 15.73
CA ASN A 19 -20.43 3.15 15.89
C ASN A 19 -19.56 3.16 14.62
N ALA A 20 -20.17 3.11 13.43
CA ALA A 20 -19.47 3.17 12.15
C ALA A 20 -18.65 4.46 12.00
N ARG A 21 -19.23 5.62 12.37
CA ARG A 21 -18.53 6.92 12.36
C ARG A 21 -17.32 6.92 13.31
N ILE A 22 -17.46 6.37 14.51
CA ILE A 22 -16.34 6.24 15.48
C ILE A 22 -15.20 5.41 14.88
N ILE A 23 -15.54 4.29 14.25
CA ILE A 23 -14.55 3.42 13.59
C ILE A 23 -13.87 4.17 12.44
N ALA A 24 -14.65 4.79 11.56
CA ALA A 24 -14.16 5.53 10.40
C ALA A 24 -13.23 6.69 10.79
N ARG A 25 -13.58 7.50 11.81
CA ARG A 25 -12.69 8.56 12.33
C ARG A 25 -11.37 8.00 12.84
N THR A 26 -11.41 6.89 13.58
CA THR A 26 -10.17 6.23 14.05
C THR A 26 -9.31 5.75 12.87
N ARG A 27 -9.92 5.16 11.83
CA ARG A 27 -9.20 4.73 10.62
C ARG A 27 -8.63 5.92 9.83
N LEU A 28 -9.34 7.03 9.78
CA LEU A 28 -8.87 8.27 9.15
C LEU A 28 -7.64 8.82 9.89
N GLU A 29 -7.66 8.84 11.21
CA GLU A 29 -6.51 9.25 12.01
C GLU A 29 -5.30 8.33 11.84
N GLU A 30 -5.52 7.03 11.63
CA GLU A 30 -4.45 6.10 11.25
C GLU A 30 -3.84 6.49 9.91
N LEU A 31 -4.65 6.69 8.87
CA LEU A 31 -4.20 7.08 7.54
C LEU A 31 -3.29 8.32 7.62
N TYR A 32 -3.79 9.38 8.26
CA TYR A 32 -3.04 10.64 8.36
C TYR A 32 -1.83 10.58 9.30
N SER A 33 -1.74 9.61 10.21
CA SER A 33 -0.53 9.42 11.02
C SER A 33 0.71 9.03 10.20
N TRP A 34 0.51 8.50 8.99
CA TRP A 34 1.57 8.14 8.04
C TRP A 34 1.91 9.25 7.04
N SER A 35 1.12 10.33 6.98
CA SER A 35 1.29 11.43 6.01
C SER A 35 2.70 12.07 6.04
N LYS A 36 3.35 12.10 7.21
CA LYS A 36 4.70 12.66 7.40
C LYS A 36 5.81 11.92 6.65
N TYR A 37 5.56 10.70 6.17
CA TYR A 37 6.53 9.91 5.41
C TYR A 37 6.34 10.04 3.89
N VAL A 38 5.29 10.73 3.45
CA VAL A 38 4.92 10.81 2.03
C VAL A 38 5.98 11.55 1.23
N ASP A 39 6.71 12.51 1.81
CA ASP A 39 7.63 13.37 1.05
C ASP A 39 8.95 12.69 0.65
N SER A 40 9.26 11.50 1.16
CA SER A 40 10.48 10.77 0.83
C SER A 40 10.18 9.41 0.17
N PRO A 41 10.73 9.14 -1.03
CA PRO A 41 10.52 7.87 -1.72
C PRO A 41 11.18 6.70 -1.00
N TYR A 42 12.11 6.96 -0.09
CA TYR A 42 12.89 5.94 0.61
C TYR A 42 12.16 5.33 1.82
N HIS A 43 11.01 5.89 2.22
CA HIS A 43 10.16 5.35 3.28
C HIS A 43 9.27 4.20 2.79
N ILE A 44 9.88 3.18 2.17
CA ILE A 44 9.19 2.05 1.55
C ILE A 44 8.18 1.41 2.50
N ARG A 45 8.61 1.14 3.74
CA ARG A 45 7.78 0.49 4.75
C ARG A 45 6.62 1.38 5.20
N GLU A 46 6.87 2.66 5.42
CA GLU A 46 5.84 3.59 5.86
C GLU A 46 4.83 3.91 4.76
N LEU A 47 5.25 3.94 3.48
CA LEU A 47 4.35 4.05 2.33
C LEU A 47 3.49 2.78 2.18
N HIS A 48 4.04 1.60 2.44
CA HIS A 48 3.25 0.37 2.55
C HIS A 48 2.26 0.42 3.72
N ASP A 49 2.67 0.94 4.88
CA ASP A 49 1.79 1.10 6.04
C ASP A 49 0.68 2.15 5.80
N LEU A 50 0.96 3.22 5.05
CA LEU A 50 -0.03 4.17 4.54
C LEU A 50 -1.06 3.46 3.65
N ARG A 51 -0.63 2.58 2.74
CA ARG A 51 -1.52 1.77 1.90
C ARG A 51 -2.44 0.89 2.74
N ILE A 52 -1.91 0.23 3.77
CA ILE A 52 -2.69 -0.60 4.69
C ILE A 52 -3.75 0.26 5.40
N ALA A 53 -3.37 1.45 5.88
CA ALA A 53 -4.31 2.36 6.55
C ALA A 53 -5.42 2.85 5.59
N ALA A 54 -5.08 3.21 4.34
CA ALA A 54 -6.05 3.59 3.32
C ALA A 54 -7.05 2.47 3.03
N LYS A 55 -6.54 1.24 2.87
CA LYS A 55 -7.35 0.04 2.67
C LYS A 55 -8.30 -0.22 3.85
N ARG A 56 -7.82 -0.06 5.09
CA ARG A 56 -8.66 -0.21 6.29
C ARG A 56 -9.79 0.81 6.31
N LEU A 57 -9.49 2.08 6.05
CA LEU A 57 -10.52 3.11 5.99
C LEU A 57 -11.53 2.81 4.88
N ARG A 58 -11.07 2.45 3.68
CA ARG A 58 -11.94 2.10 2.55
C ARG A 58 -12.88 0.95 2.92
N TYR A 59 -12.34 -0.13 3.48
CA TYR A 59 -13.12 -1.29 3.89
C TYR A 59 -14.12 -0.96 5.00
N THR A 60 -13.77 -0.09 5.94
CA THR A 60 -14.75 0.39 6.93
C THR A 60 -15.91 1.12 6.24
N LEU A 61 -15.63 2.03 5.30
CA LEU A 61 -16.67 2.76 4.59
C LEU A 61 -17.53 1.86 3.70
N GLU A 62 -16.93 0.86 3.04
CA GLU A 62 -17.65 -0.15 2.23
C GLU A 62 -18.54 -1.05 3.10
N VAL A 63 -18.05 -1.51 4.25
CA VAL A 63 -18.82 -2.39 5.16
C VAL A 63 -20.04 -1.68 5.74
N PHE A 64 -19.93 -0.38 6.02
CA PHE A 64 -21.01 0.43 6.59
C PHE A 64 -21.69 1.34 5.57
N GLU A 65 -21.64 1.00 4.28
CA GLU A 65 -22.16 1.86 3.20
C GLU A 65 -23.65 2.21 3.40
N GLU A 66 -24.46 1.27 3.89
CA GLU A 66 -25.90 1.46 4.14
C GLU A 66 -26.19 2.37 5.34
N GLU A 67 -25.23 2.52 6.25
CA GLU A 67 -25.36 3.24 7.53
C GLU A 67 -24.67 4.61 7.51
N LEU A 68 -23.93 4.90 6.43
CA LEU A 68 -23.17 6.14 6.25
C LEU A 68 -23.78 6.99 5.12
N PRO A 69 -23.55 8.32 5.11
CA PRO A 69 -24.10 9.17 4.06
C PRO A 69 -23.66 8.74 2.66
N ALA A 70 -24.53 8.91 1.66
CA ALA A 70 -24.21 8.54 0.26
C ALA A 70 -22.95 9.24 -0.29
N ALA A 71 -22.57 10.39 0.28
CA ALA A 71 -21.32 11.10 -0.04
C ALA A 71 -20.06 10.26 0.24
N SER A 72 -20.13 9.28 1.16
CA SER A 72 -19.04 8.34 1.47
C SER A 72 -18.54 7.57 0.25
N LYS A 73 -19.39 7.37 -0.77
CA LYS A 73 -19.01 6.68 -2.01
C LYS A 73 -17.91 7.44 -2.79
N GLY A 74 -17.93 8.77 -2.73
CA GLY A 74 -16.87 9.60 -3.32
C GLY A 74 -15.53 9.37 -2.62
N VAL A 75 -15.54 9.30 -1.28
CA VAL A 75 -14.36 8.99 -0.47
C VAL A 75 -13.81 7.60 -0.79
N VAL A 76 -14.67 6.59 -0.90
CA VAL A 76 -14.28 5.21 -1.27
C VAL A 76 -13.56 5.17 -2.62
N LYS A 77 -14.05 5.92 -3.61
CA LYS A 77 -13.42 6.00 -4.94
C LYS A 77 -12.00 6.56 -4.87
N GLU A 78 -11.80 7.63 -4.10
CA GLU A 78 -10.49 8.25 -3.94
C GLU A 78 -9.52 7.37 -3.16
N LEU A 79 -9.99 6.72 -2.09
CA LEU A 79 -9.20 5.75 -1.34
C LEU A 79 -8.84 4.53 -2.19
N SER A 80 -9.71 4.11 -3.11
CA SER A 80 -9.39 3.04 -4.05
C SER A 80 -8.26 3.43 -4.99
N ARG A 81 -8.32 4.64 -5.57
CA ARG A 81 -7.25 5.16 -6.42
C ARG A 81 -5.93 5.26 -5.66
N LEU A 82 -5.94 5.81 -4.45
CA LEU A 82 -4.77 5.90 -3.58
C LEU A 82 -4.17 4.51 -3.28
N GLN A 83 -5.03 3.52 -3.01
CA GLN A 83 -4.60 2.15 -2.75
C GLN A 83 -3.98 1.49 -3.98
N ASP A 84 -4.48 1.77 -5.18
CA ASP A 84 -3.95 1.23 -6.42
C ASP A 84 -2.56 1.82 -6.72
N GLU A 85 -2.40 3.14 -6.64
CA GLU A 85 -1.12 3.83 -6.83
C GLU A 85 -0.05 3.35 -5.83
N LEU A 86 -0.39 3.28 -4.54
CA LEU A 86 0.52 2.74 -3.52
C LEU A 86 0.76 1.23 -3.68
N GLY A 87 -0.18 0.51 -4.29
CA GLY A 87 -0.05 -0.91 -4.58
C GLY A 87 0.99 -1.17 -5.65
N GLU A 88 0.91 -0.43 -6.75
CA GLU A 88 1.90 -0.48 -7.84
C GLU A 88 3.30 -0.12 -7.34
N LEU A 89 3.40 0.91 -6.49
CA LEU A 89 4.66 1.31 -5.88
C LEU A 89 5.27 0.18 -5.03
N HIS A 90 4.45 -0.45 -4.17
CA HIS A 90 4.88 -1.56 -3.34
C HIS A 90 5.31 -2.78 -4.17
N ASP A 91 4.58 -3.10 -5.26
CA ASP A 91 4.93 -4.22 -6.14
C ASP A 91 6.30 -4.00 -6.79
N SER A 92 6.60 -2.75 -7.19
CA SER A 92 7.92 -2.37 -7.67
C SER A 92 9.00 -2.52 -6.59
N ASP A 93 8.74 -2.10 -5.36
CA ASP A 93 9.67 -2.26 -4.24
C ASP A 93 10.02 -3.75 -4.00
N VAL A 94 9.00 -4.62 -4.05
CA VAL A 94 9.19 -6.08 -3.93
C VAL A 94 10.02 -6.63 -5.10
N MET A 95 9.70 -6.25 -6.34
CA MET A 95 10.43 -6.71 -7.52
C MET A 95 11.91 -6.26 -7.51
N ILE A 96 12.16 -5.00 -7.12
CA ILE A 96 13.53 -4.47 -6.97
C ILE A 96 14.31 -5.29 -5.93
N ALA A 97 13.70 -5.60 -4.79
CA ALA A 97 14.34 -6.41 -3.75
C ALA A 97 14.68 -7.83 -4.27
N LEU A 98 13.75 -8.48 -4.99
CA LEU A 98 13.99 -9.79 -5.58
C LEU A 98 15.13 -9.76 -6.61
N LEU A 99 15.14 -8.79 -7.52
CA LEU A 99 16.19 -8.64 -8.53
C LEU A 99 17.57 -8.41 -7.90
N ARG A 100 17.65 -7.64 -6.82
CA ARG A 100 18.90 -7.44 -6.09
C ARG A 100 19.40 -8.73 -5.44
N LEU A 101 18.52 -9.55 -4.88
CA LEU A 101 18.89 -10.86 -4.34
C LEU A 101 19.44 -11.78 -5.43
N CYS A 102 18.79 -11.83 -6.60
CA CYS A 102 19.26 -12.62 -7.75
C CYS A 102 20.67 -12.22 -8.21
N LEU A 103 21.03 -10.95 -8.07
CA LEU A 103 22.33 -10.39 -8.44
C LEU A 103 23.39 -10.55 -7.34
N GLY A 104 23.07 -11.19 -6.21
CA GLY A 104 23.97 -11.35 -5.07
C GLY A 104 24.09 -10.09 -4.19
N GLY A 105 23.14 -9.17 -4.27
CA GLY A 105 23.07 -7.98 -3.42
C GLY A 105 22.71 -8.35 -1.98
N GLN A 106 23.49 -7.86 -1.01
CA GLN A 106 23.22 -8.00 0.42
C GLN A 106 22.18 -6.97 0.90
N ASP A 107 20.96 -7.00 0.38
CA ASP A 107 19.88 -6.20 0.98
C ASP A 107 19.29 -6.98 2.16
N SER A 108 19.69 -6.55 3.37
CA SER A 108 19.28 -7.10 4.67
C SER A 108 17.79 -7.46 4.72
N GLY A 109 17.50 -8.76 4.87
CA GLY A 109 16.23 -9.46 4.63
C GLY A 109 14.93 -8.98 5.31
N ARG A 110 14.87 -7.78 5.89
CA ARG A 110 13.65 -7.23 6.51
C ARG A 110 12.60 -6.72 5.50
N ILE A 111 13.02 -6.17 4.36
CA ILE A 111 12.07 -5.77 3.29
C ILE A 111 11.41 -7.02 2.67
N TYR A 112 12.18 -8.10 2.61
CA TYR A 112 11.80 -9.39 2.04
C TYR A 112 10.74 -10.15 2.87
N GLU A 113 10.87 -10.17 4.20
CA GLU A 113 9.87 -10.82 5.08
C GLU A 113 8.48 -10.18 4.96
N GLU A 114 8.38 -8.85 4.81
CA GLU A 114 7.10 -8.16 4.63
C GLU A 114 6.49 -8.41 3.23
N ALA A 115 7.32 -8.60 2.20
CA ALA A 115 6.90 -8.91 0.83
C ALA A 115 6.25 -10.31 0.71
N LEU A 116 6.85 -11.34 1.32
CA LEU A 116 6.33 -12.72 1.28
C LEU A 116 5.01 -12.90 2.05
N VAL A 117 4.79 -12.13 3.12
CA VAL A 117 3.53 -12.19 3.88
C VAL A 117 2.36 -11.66 3.04
N GLY A 118 2.62 -10.81 2.04
CA GLY A 118 1.64 -10.28 1.09
C GLY A 118 1.35 -11.18 -0.13
N THR A 119 2.31 -12.02 -0.56
CA THR A 119 2.21 -12.80 -1.81
C THR A 119 1.25 -13.99 -1.75
N LYS A 120 0.91 -14.51 -0.56
CA LYS A 120 -0.08 -15.61 -0.42
C LYS A 120 -1.50 -15.27 -0.93
N LYS A 121 -1.77 -14.03 -1.33
CA LYS A 121 -3.05 -13.60 -1.94
C LYS A 121 -2.89 -12.77 -3.23
N TYR A 122 -1.72 -12.77 -3.87
CA TYR A 122 -1.50 -12.01 -5.11
C TYR A 122 -2.02 -12.78 -6.34
N GLN A 123 -3.34 -12.90 -6.44
CA GLN A 123 -4.00 -13.03 -7.74
C GLN A 123 -4.34 -11.61 -8.20
N ARG A 124 -3.54 -11.04 -9.12
CA ARG A 124 -3.99 -9.86 -9.86
C ARG A 124 -3.81 -10.06 -11.36
N LYS A 125 -4.89 -9.75 -12.08
CA LYS A 125 -4.98 -9.61 -13.54
C LYS A 125 -3.80 -8.79 -14.08
N LYS A 126 -3.18 -9.30 -15.15
CA LYS A 126 -2.24 -8.61 -16.05
C LYS A 126 -1.04 -7.95 -15.36
N GLY A 127 -0.09 -8.78 -14.93
CA GLY A 127 1.25 -8.32 -14.54
C GLY A 127 1.99 -9.46 -13.86
N PHE A 128 2.94 -10.06 -14.59
CA PHE A 128 3.91 -11.08 -14.20
C PHE A 128 3.88 -11.56 -12.73
N THR A 129 3.31 -12.75 -12.48
CA THR A 129 3.40 -13.44 -11.18
C THR A 129 4.61 -14.36 -11.21
N LEU A 130 5.58 -14.16 -10.32
CA LEU A 130 6.67 -15.13 -10.11
C LEU A 130 6.11 -16.33 -9.33
N PRO A 131 6.23 -17.57 -9.84
CA PRO A 131 5.88 -18.77 -9.09
C PRO A 131 6.64 -18.86 -7.78
N ALA A 132 6.02 -19.34 -6.71
CA ALA A 132 6.66 -19.45 -5.40
C ALA A 132 7.91 -20.37 -5.43
N GLU A 133 7.89 -21.38 -6.27
CA GLU A 133 9.01 -22.28 -6.54
C GLU A 133 10.19 -21.52 -7.18
N LEU A 134 9.90 -20.68 -8.19
CA LEU A 134 10.91 -19.82 -8.81
C LEU A 134 11.48 -18.81 -7.81
N VAL A 135 10.66 -18.27 -6.90
CA VAL A 135 11.16 -17.41 -5.83
C VAL A 135 12.12 -18.16 -4.92
N ALA A 136 11.82 -19.42 -4.56
CA ALA A 136 12.72 -20.24 -3.73
C ALA A 136 14.06 -20.50 -4.42
N ASP A 137 14.05 -20.89 -5.70
CA ASP A 137 15.26 -21.15 -6.48
C ASP A 137 16.13 -19.88 -6.67
N LEU A 138 15.50 -18.70 -6.78
CA LEU A 138 16.21 -17.43 -6.92
C LEU A 138 16.91 -16.97 -5.62
N LEU A 139 16.56 -17.54 -4.47
CA LEU A 139 17.09 -17.14 -3.16
C LEU A 139 18.24 -18.01 -2.69
N GLU A 140 18.26 -19.27 -3.14
CA GLU A 140 19.35 -20.21 -2.94
C GLU A 140 19.84 -20.71 -4.31
N PRO A 141 20.39 -19.82 -5.15
CA PRO A 141 20.85 -20.24 -6.46
C PRO A 141 22.01 -21.23 -6.29
N GLU A 142 21.80 -22.50 -6.64
CA GLU A 142 22.86 -23.51 -6.70
C GLU A 142 23.98 -23.09 -7.66
N VAL A 143 23.65 -22.23 -8.63
CA VAL A 143 24.53 -21.72 -9.67
C VAL A 143 24.35 -20.21 -9.82
N ALA A 144 25.45 -19.45 -9.75
CA ALA A 144 25.43 -18.02 -10.02
C ALA A 144 24.99 -17.73 -11.48
N PRO A 145 24.25 -16.63 -11.74
CA PRO A 145 23.82 -16.30 -13.09
C PRO A 145 25.02 -16.11 -14.02
N SER A 146 24.90 -16.58 -15.26
CA SER A 146 25.87 -16.32 -16.32
C SER A 146 26.01 -14.81 -16.59
N ALA A 147 27.07 -14.42 -17.30
CA ALA A 147 27.29 -13.02 -17.65
C ALA A 147 26.12 -12.40 -18.45
N GLU A 148 25.50 -13.18 -19.34
CA GLU A 148 24.35 -12.74 -20.14
C GLU A 148 23.08 -12.59 -19.27
N GLU A 149 22.80 -13.57 -18.41
CA GLU A 149 21.67 -13.50 -17.47
C GLU A 149 21.82 -12.35 -16.49
N ARG A 150 23.03 -12.16 -15.95
CA ARG A 150 23.36 -11.04 -15.07
C ARG A 150 23.11 -9.70 -15.76
N PHE A 151 23.58 -9.55 -17.01
CA PHE A 151 23.32 -8.34 -17.80
C PHE A 151 21.81 -8.10 -17.99
N GLY A 152 21.04 -9.14 -18.29
CA GLY A 152 19.58 -9.06 -18.40
C GLY A 152 18.90 -8.60 -17.10
N LEU A 153 19.29 -9.20 -15.97
CA LEU A 153 18.78 -8.87 -14.64
C LEU A 153 19.13 -7.44 -14.22
N GLU A 154 20.35 -6.97 -14.50
CA GLU A 154 20.78 -5.60 -14.23
C GLU A 154 19.95 -4.58 -15.05
N ARG A 155 19.67 -4.88 -16.33
CA ARG A 155 18.81 -4.03 -17.17
C ARG A 155 17.36 -4.02 -16.68
N MET A 156 16.85 -5.16 -16.23
CA MET A 156 15.51 -5.25 -15.63
C MET A 156 15.43 -4.46 -14.33
N LEU A 157 16.45 -4.53 -13.47
CA LEU A 157 16.53 -3.76 -12.22
C LEU A 157 16.49 -2.26 -12.48
N LEU A 158 17.29 -1.77 -13.44
CA LEU A 158 17.29 -0.35 -13.82
C LEU A 158 15.92 0.10 -14.32
N ARG A 159 15.27 -0.70 -15.17
CA ARG A 159 13.92 -0.41 -15.67
C ARG A 159 12.89 -0.37 -14.54
N GLN A 160 12.97 -1.31 -13.59
CA GLN A 160 12.05 -1.35 -12.46
C GLN A 160 12.23 -0.14 -11.54
N GLN A 161 13.47 0.30 -11.31
CA GLN A 161 13.76 1.51 -10.54
C GLN A 161 13.15 2.76 -11.18
N GLN A 162 13.28 2.92 -12.50
CA GLN A 162 12.64 4.02 -13.23
C GLN A 162 11.12 3.99 -13.13
N CYS A 163 10.50 2.82 -13.34
CA CYS A 163 9.06 2.65 -13.21
C CYS A 163 8.58 3.01 -11.80
N ARG A 164 9.34 2.60 -10.78
CA ARG A 164 9.07 2.92 -9.37
C ARG A 164 9.12 4.43 -9.07
N GLU A 165 10.03 5.16 -9.69
CA GLU A 165 10.11 6.63 -9.58
C GLU A 165 8.90 7.35 -10.21
N GLU A 166 8.44 6.88 -11.36
CA GLU A 166 7.24 7.38 -12.04
C GLU A 166 5.97 7.12 -11.21
N GLN A 167 5.84 5.91 -10.67
CA GLN A 167 4.74 5.53 -9.77
C GLN A 167 4.72 6.41 -8.51
N TYR A 168 5.88 6.62 -7.88
CA TYR A 168 6.00 7.50 -6.73
C TYR A 168 5.58 8.93 -7.06
N SER A 169 6.03 9.46 -8.21
CA SER A 169 5.66 10.80 -8.67
C SER A 169 4.16 10.94 -8.92
N THR A 170 3.53 9.92 -9.50
CA THR A 170 2.08 9.86 -9.73
C THR A 170 1.30 9.88 -8.42
N PHE A 171 1.65 8.99 -7.49
CA PHE A 171 1.09 8.95 -6.14
C PHE A 171 1.25 10.30 -5.42
N ARG A 172 2.45 10.89 -5.45
CA ARG A 172 2.75 12.17 -4.81
C ARG A 172 1.91 13.31 -5.34
N HIS A 173 1.76 13.38 -6.66
CA HIS A 173 0.94 14.40 -7.29
C HIS A 173 -0.52 14.28 -6.85
N HIS A 174 -1.07 13.06 -6.88
CA HIS A 174 -2.43 12.82 -6.41
C HIS A 174 -2.61 13.13 -4.91
N TRP A 175 -1.66 12.71 -4.06
CA TRP A 175 -1.70 13.02 -2.63
C TRP A 175 -1.77 14.53 -2.36
N TYR A 176 -0.97 15.34 -3.07
CA TYR A 176 -1.04 16.79 -2.93
C TYR A 176 -2.34 17.41 -3.43
N GLN A 177 -2.95 16.85 -4.48
CA GLN A 177 -4.28 17.27 -4.90
C GLN A 177 -5.33 17.04 -3.80
N LEU A 178 -5.26 15.89 -3.12
CA LEU A 178 -6.14 15.60 -1.97
C LEU A 178 -5.88 16.58 -0.81
N GLN A 179 -4.63 16.90 -0.52
CA GLN A 179 -4.29 17.89 0.51
C GLN A 179 -4.77 19.30 0.15
N ALA A 180 -4.63 19.72 -1.11
CA ALA A 180 -5.02 21.04 -1.57
C ALA A 180 -6.52 21.32 -1.43
N ARG A 181 -7.37 20.27 -1.49
CA ARG A 181 -8.81 20.37 -1.26
C ARG A 181 -9.25 20.04 0.17
N ASP A 182 -8.30 19.88 1.09
CA ASP A 182 -8.52 19.44 2.47
C ASP A 182 -9.39 18.17 2.56
N PHE A 183 -8.98 17.13 1.84
CA PHE A 183 -9.69 15.84 1.81
C PHE A 183 -9.90 15.24 3.21
N ARG A 184 -9.03 15.55 4.18
CA ARG A 184 -9.22 15.14 5.57
C ARG A 184 -10.48 15.75 6.15
N ARG A 185 -10.64 17.07 6.00
CA ARG A 185 -11.80 17.80 6.49
C ARG A 185 -13.06 17.36 5.77
N GLU A 186 -12.99 17.17 4.45
CA GLU A 186 -14.10 16.64 3.64
C GLU A 186 -14.66 15.33 4.23
N ILE A 187 -13.78 14.37 4.57
CA ILE A 187 -14.22 13.10 5.17
C ILE A 187 -14.82 13.34 6.56
N LEU A 188 -14.22 14.20 7.39
CA LEU A 188 -14.76 14.49 8.72
C LEU A 188 -16.16 15.10 8.65
N ASP A 189 -16.38 16.04 7.74
CA ASP A 189 -17.69 16.68 7.55
C ASP A 189 -18.75 15.67 7.07
N ILE A 190 -18.37 14.70 6.21
CA ILE A 190 -19.25 13.59 5.82
C ILE A 190 -19.56 12.67 7.00
N LEU A 191 -18.61 12.45 7.91
CA LEU A 191 -18.85 11.61 9.09
C LEU A 191 -19.64 12.33 10.19
N ASP A 192 -19.73 13.65 10.15
CA ASP A 192 -20.45 14.47 11.13
C ASP A 192 -21.92 14.74 10.74
N THR A 193 -22.33 14.32 9.53
CA THR A 193 -23.72 14.34 9.05
C THR A 193 -24.50 13.12 9.50
#